data_AF-A0A0J7KNJ2-F1
#
_entry.id   AF-A0A0J7KNJ2-F1
#
_cell.length_a   1.000
_cell.length_b   1.000
_cell.length_c   1.000
_cell.angle_alpha   90.00
_cell.angle_beta   90.00
_cell.angle_gamma   90.00
#
_symmetry.space_group_name_H-M   'P 1'
#
loop_
_entity.id
_entity.type
_entity.pdbx_description
1 polymer ?
#
loop_
_entity_poly.entity_id
_entity_poly.type
_entity_poly.pdbx_seq_one_letter_code
_entity_poly.pdbx_strand_id
1 'polypeptide(L)'
;MTLKMKITPNYSRVTPEMTPKLMRNKVFEVSFAKDESLVYCNDIGGLINEVKPSSYKPQEWRLFIDSSTRSLKAVLLHNTNILAPIPVAHSVILKEEYNNIRKVLEKIKYSQHNWLICGDLKILCMILGQQSGFTKYPCFMCEWDSRDRKNHYKKKVWPVRASLTPGNKNVIEKSLIDPKIVLLPPLHIKLGLMKQFVKALNEEGDCFKYLDKKFPNISDVKLKEGIFDGPQIRTLMKDDQFTTTMNNVEKEAWLSFKSVTEKFLGNNRDKDYKRIVEIMLSNYNNLGCLMNLKMHFLHSHLDFLENLGHYSEEQGERFHQDLKEIERRYQGRWDKNMMADYCWLLKRDTRKKVTHKRKAIRRSFEEKKYKRTKKVKKQEVSEDAGLSVFCLHWPGHFDILPSLAGLIPDLAFTGLYKLKYRVFKPLSFETMGYGPGGCREYGFRVYGFKVYGFMGLECMDLGLWVEGSRDLIWLVYCLWLWFYVDKNL
;
A
#
# COMPACT_ATOMS: atom_id res chain seq x y z
N MET A 1 -25.95 -22.27 72.43
CA MET A 1 -24.52 -22.52 72.68
C MET A 1 -24.14 -23.87 72.10
N THR A 2 -23.29 -23.90 71.07
CA THR A 2 -22.12 -24.80 70.89
C THR A 2 -21.47 -24.44 69.54
N LEU A 3 -20.28 -23.84 69.59
CA LEU A 3 -19.44 -23.54 68.44
C LEU A 3 -18.87 -24.85 67.83
N LYS A 4 -18.89 -24.96 66.49
CA LYS A 4 -17.91 -25.76 65.75
C LYS A 4 -17.41 -24.96 64.55
N MET A 5 -16.17 -24.46 64.66
CA MET A 5 -15.39 -23.90 63.55
C MET A 5 -15.22 -24.97 62.46
N LYS A 6 -15.66 -24.67 61.24
CA LYS A 6 -15.25 -25.42 60.04
C LYS A 6 -14.02 -24.74 59.45
N ILE A 7 -12.87 -25.39 59.58
CA ILE A 7 -11.64 -25.06 58.87
C ILE A 7 -11.86 -25.42 57.40
N THR A 8 -11.83 -24.44 56.50
CA THR A 8 -11.77 -24.65 55.06
C THR A 8 -10.31 -24.89 54.65
N PRO A 9 -9.99 -25.94 53.85
CA PRO A 9 -8.63 -26.15 53.39
C PRO A 9 -8.28 -25.13 52.30
N ASN A 10 -7.14 -24.47 52.47
CA ASN A 10 -6.49 -23.61 51.49
C ASN A 10 -6.16 -24.44 50.24
N TYR A 11 -6.95 -24.30 49.17
CA TYR A 11 -6.54 -24.71 47.84
C TYR A 11 -5.56 -23.66 47.29
N SER A 12 -4.28 -24.03 47.33
CA SER A 12 -3.20 -23.37 46.60
C SER A 12 -3.63 -23.03 45.16
N ARG A 13 -3.36 -21.78 44.73
CA ARG A 13 -3.57 -21.32 43.36
C ARG A 13 -2.87 -22.28 42.40
N VAL A 14 -3.65 -23.11 41.73
CA VAL A 14 -3.24 -23.84 40.53
C VAL A 14 -2.82 -22.78 39.51
N THR A 15 -1.54 -22.83 39.10
CA THR A 15 -1.02 -22.04 37.98
C THR A 15 -1.94 -22.23 36.76
N PRO A 16 -2.34 -21.18 36.03
CA PRO A 16 -3.21 -21.36 34.88
C PRO A 16 -2.52 -22.27 33.86
N GLU A 17 -3.14 -23.40 33.52
CA GLU A 17 -2.66 -24.27 32.45
C GLU A 17 -2.52 -23.45 31.16
N MET A 18 -1.30 -23.44 30.61
CA MET A 18 -0.96 -22.74 29.39
C MET A 18 -1.74 -23.32 28.20
N THR A 19 -2.52 -22.48 27.50
CA THR A 19 -3.25 -22.93 26.30
C THR A 19 -2.30 -23.46 25.20
N PRO A 20 -2.71 -24.44 24.37
CA PRO A 20 -1.87 -24.97 23.28
C PRO A 20 -1.39 -23.93 22.27
N LYS A 21 -2.07 -22.78 22.15
CA LYS A 21 -1.63 -21.64 21.32
C LYS A 21 -0.37 -20.98 21.90
N LEU A 22 -0.29 -20.89 23.23
CA LEU A 22 0.83 -20.30 23.97
C LEU A 22 2.09 -21.18 23.95
N MET A 23 1.95 -22.51 23.78
CA MET A 23 3.08 -23.45 23.62
C MET A 23 3.71 -23.43 22.22
N ARG A 24 2.96 -23.06 21.17
CA ARG A 24 3.36 -23.18 19.76
C ARG A 24 4.33 -22.09 19.28
N ASN A 25 4.34 -20.93 19.94
CA ASN A 25 5.09 -19.75 19.50
C ASN A 25 6.42 -19.58 20.23
N LYS A 26 6.59 -20.24 21.39
CA LYS A 26 7.81 -20.12 22.22
C LYS A 26 9.10 -20.40 21.44
N VAL A 27 9.06 -21.34 20.51
CA VAL A 27 10.23 -21.73 19.70
C VAL A 27 10.75 -20.58 18.85
N PHE A 28 9.86 -19.72 18.34
CA PHE A 28 10.24 -18.54 17.57
C PHE A 28 10.34 -17.28 18.42
N GLU A 29 9.60 -17.21 19.53
CA GLU A 29 9.58 -16.04 20.42
C GLU A 29 10.97 -15.74 20.99
N VAL A 30 11.78 -16.77 21.26
CA VAL A 30 13.17 -16.62 21.74
C VAL A 30 14.08 -15.89 20.76
N SER A 31 13.78 -15.95 19.47
CA SER A 31 14.52 -15.24 18.41
C SER A 31 14.14 -13.76 18.31
N PHE A 32 13.16 -13.29 19.10
CA PHE A 32 12.71 -11.91 19.09
C PHE A 32 12.94 -11.20 20.42
N ALA A 33 13.45 -9.98 20.31
CA ALA A 33 13.61 -9.02 21.40
C ALA A 33 12.67 -7.83 21.19
N LYS A 34 12.41 -7.11 22.29
CA LYS A 34 11.62 -5.88 22.27
C LYS A 34 12.43 -4.80 22.97
N ASP A 35 12.60 -3.68 22.30
CA ASP A 35 13.19 -2.45 22.83
C ASP A 35 12.18 -1.34 22.61
N GLU A 36 11.57 -0.87 23.71
CA GLU A 36 10.51 0.13 23.70
C GLU A 36 9.38 -0.24 22.74
N SER A 37 9.31 0.45 21.60
CA SER A 37 8.30 0.30 20.55
C SER A 37 8.75 -0.56 19.36
N LEU A 38 9.98 -1.05 19.37
CA LEU A 38 10.56 -1.88 18.31
C LEU A 38 10.62 -3.35 18.74
N VAL A 39 10.02 -4.22 17.94
CA VAL A 39 10.24 -5.67 18.03
C VAL A 39 11.21 -6.05 16.92
N TYR A 40 12.26 -6.80 17.25
CA TYR A 40 13.32 -7.15 16.30
C TYR A 40 13.88 -8.55 16.56
N CYS A 41 14.44 -9.15 15.53
CA CYS A 41 15.12 -10.43 15.62
C CYS A 41 16.57 -10.23 16.09
N ASN A 42 16.96 -10.90 17.17
CA ASN A 42 18.31 -10.81 17.75
C ASN A 42 19.27 -11.92 17.27
N ASP A 43 18.70 -12.98 16.67
CA ASP A 43 19.40 -14.12 16.06
C ASP A 43 18.75 -14.50 14.73
N ILE A 44 19.21 -13.84 13.66
CA ILE A 44 18.69 -14.02 12.30
C ILE A 44 18.98 -15.42 11.77
N GLY A 45 20.20 -15.93 12.03
CA GLY A 45 20.62 -17.25 11.59
C GLY A 45 19.78 -18.35 12.24
N GLY A 46 19.59 -18.26 13.56
CA GLY A 46 18.72 -19.17 14.30
C GLY A 46 17.27 -19.10 13.83
N LEU A 47 16.71 -17.90 13.63
CA LEU A 47 15.34 -17.74 13.13
C LEU A 47 15.14 -18.43 11.78
N ILE A 48 16.02 -18.17 10.82
CA ILE A 48 15.89 -18.71 9.46
C ILE A 48 16.12 -20.23 9.45
N ASN A 49 17.12 -20.72 10.19
CA ASN A 49 17.37 -22.15 10.34
C ASN A 49 16.23 -22.87 11.04
N GLU A 50 15.55 -22.21 11.98
CA GLU A 50 14.38 -22.76 12.65
C GLU A 50 13.20 -22.87 11.67
N VAL A 51 12.98 -21.89 10.78
CA VAL A 51 11.98 -21.98 9.70
C VAL A 51 12.33 -23.10 8.72
N LYS A 52 13.58 -23.13 8.26
CA LYS A 52 14.12 -24.15 7.36
C LYS A 52 15.61 -24.39 7.65
N PRO A 53 16.00 -25.59 8.10
CA PRO A 53 17.39 -25.89 8.42
C PRO A 53 18.34 -25.62 7.24
N SER A 54 19.52 -25.09 7.54
CA SER A 54 20.61 -24.85 6.58
C SER A 54 20.25 -23.93 5.41
N SER A 55 19.28 -23.03 5.58
CA SER A 55 18.82 -22.11 4.52
C SER A 55 19.37 -20.69 4.65
N TYR A 56 20.13 -20.40 5.70
CA TYR A 56 20.69 -19.07 5.90
C TYR A 56 22.10 -18.92 5.34
N LYS A 57 22.20 -18.14 4.28
CA LYS A 57 23.46 -17.63 3.71
C LYS A 57 23.26 -16.14 3.40
N PRO A 58 23.93 -15.21 4.11
CA PRO A 58 23.64 -13.78 4.00
C PRO A 58 23.53 -13.26 2.56
N GLN A 59 24.44 -13.66 1.67
CA GLN A 59 24.49 -13.27 0.26
C GLN A 59 23.27 -13.70 -0.58
N GLU A 60 22.48 -14.66 -0.12
CA GLU A 60 21.25 -15.12 -0.79
C GLU A 60 20.01 -14.30 -0.38
N TRP A 61 20.17 -13.37 0.57
CA TRP A 61 19.11 -12.53 1.11
C TRP A 61 19.38 -11.04 0.88
N ARG A 62 18.30 -10.26 0.82
CA ARG A 62 18.32 -8.81 0.81
C ARG A 62 17.38 -8.26 1.87
N LEU A 63 17.73 -7.11 2.44
CA LEU A 63 16.91 -6.41 3.41
C LEU A 63 15.99 -5.45 2.69
N PHE A 64 14.69 -5.63 2.88
CA PHE A 64 13.68 -4.68 2.46
C PHE A 64 13.19 -3.88 3.66
N ILE A 65 13.35 -2.56 3.59
CA ILE A 65 12.80 -1.64 4.59
C ILE A 65 11.68 -0.86 3.94
N ASP A 66 10.50 -0.99 4.53
CA ASP A 66 9.35 -0.19 4.19
C ASP A 66 8.90 0.60 5.40
N SER A 67 8.41 1.80 5.14
CA SER A 67 7.68 2.53 6.15
C SER A 67 6.39 3.09 5.58
N SER A 68 5.39 3.11 6.43
CA SER A 68 4.13 3.78 6.22
C SER A 68 3.91 4.79 7.33
N THR A 69 2.90 5.64 7.21
CA THR A 69 2.48 6.55 8.28
C THR A 69 2.14 5.84 9.60
N ARG A 70 1.95 4.50 9.56
CA ARG A 70 1.51 3.70 10.70
C ARG A 70 2.52 2.66 11.16
N SER A 71 3.62 2.44 10.43
CA SER A 71 4.57 1.38 10.78
C SER A 71 5.90 1.47 10.04
N LEU A 72 6.96 1.03 10.72
CA LEU A 72 8.29 0.78 10.17
C LEU A 72 8.55 -0.73 10.19
N LYS A 73 8.97 -1.27 9.03
CA LYS A 73 9.07 -2.72 8.80
C LYS A 73 10.40 -3.04 8.13
N ALA A 74 11.12 -4.00 8.68
CA ALA A 74 12.30 -4.58 8.08
C ALA A 74 12.07 -6.07 7.84
N VAL A 75 12.31 -6.50 6.60
CA VAL A 75 11.95 -7.83 6.12
C VAL A 75 13.08 -8.39 5.29
N LEU A 76 13.43 -9.64 5.51
CA LEU A 76 14.38 -10.36 4.65
C LEU A 76 13.64 -11.01 3.48
N LEU A 77 14.13 -10.70 2.28
CA LEU A 77 13.66 -11.27 1.02
C LEU A 77 14.77 -12.13 0.43
N HIS A 78 14.43 -13.36 0.04
CA HIS A 78 15.39 -14.22 -0.64
C HIS A 78 15.55 -13.79 -2.11
N ASN A 79 16.77 -13.83 -2.64
CA ASN A 79 17.10 -13.31 -3.98
C ASN A 79 16.39 -14.05 -5.13
N THR A 80 16.00 -15.32 -4.94
CA THR A 80 15.22 -16.07 -5.95
C THR A 80 13.74 -15.67 -6.01
N ASN A 81 13.26 -14.91 -5.02
CA ASN A 81 11.84 -14.63 -4.81
C ASN A 81 10.97 -15.90 -4.70
N ILE A 82 11.55 -17.05 -4.38
CA ILE A 82 10.83 -18.31 -4.15
C ILE A 82 10.44 -18.42 -2.68
N LEU A 83 11.40 -18.21 -1.77
CA LEU A 83 11.14 -18.30 -0.34
C LEU A 83 10.20 -17.19 0.12
N ALA A 84 9.41 -17.50 1.15
CA ALA A 84 8.56 -16.50 1.77
C ALA A 84 9.40 -15.43 2.50
N PRO A 85 8.96 -14.16 2.48
CA PRO A 85 9.58 -13.08 3.26
C PRO A 85 9.59 -13.39 4.76
N ILE A 86 10.69 -13.04 5.44
CA ILE A 86 10.84 -13.25 6.89
C ILE A 86 10.91 -11.90 7.57
N PRO A 87 9.96 -11.54 8.46
CA PRO A 87 10.01 -10.27 9.16
C PRO A 87 11.10 -10.30 10.23
N VAL A 88 11.95 -9.28 10.25
CA VAL A 88 13.10 -9.19 11.18
C VAL A 88 13.05 -7.96 12.08
N ALA A 89 12.28 -6.93 11.71
CA ALA A 89 11.95 -5.86 12.62
C ALA A 89 10.57 -5.25 12.29
N HIS A 90 9.86 -4.81 13.32
CA HIS A 90 8.54 -4.19 13.19
C HIS A 90 8.29 -3.20 14.32
N SER A 91 7.72 -2.06 13.96
CA SER A 91 7.13 -1.10 14.89
C SER A 91 5.91 -0.44 14.26
N VAL A 92 4.91 -0.07 15.07
CA VAL A 92 3.80 0.80 14.66
C VAL A 92 3.89 2.22 15.20
N ILE A 93 4.89 2.48 16.03
CA ILE A 93 5.07 3.77 16.70
C ILE A 93 6.21 4.53 16.04
N LEU A 94 7.29 3.81 15.68
CA LEU A 94 8.43 4.43 15.02
C LEU A 94 8.02 4.99 13.66
N LYS A 95 8.39 6.25 13.46
CA LYS A 95 8.19 6.98 12.21
C LYS A 95 9.38 6.77 11.28
N GLU A 96 9.19 7.15 10.03
CA GLU A 96 10.23 7.24 9.03
C GLU A 96 11.21 8.37 9.34
N GLU A 97 12.18 8.08 10.21
CA GLU A 97 13.19 9.02 10.66
C GLU A 97 14.55 8.32 10.70
N TYR A 98 15.61 9.06 10.42
CA TYR A 98 16.97 8.54 10.30
C TYR A 98 17.40 7.74 11.53
N ASN A 99 17.17 8.28 12.72
CA ASN A 99 17.53 7.64 13.99
C ASN A 99 16.74 6.34 14.24
N ASN A 100 15.48 6.27 13.79
CA ASN A 100 14.67 5.07 13.94
C ASN A 100 15.16 3.96 13.00
N ILE A 101 15.51 4.31 11.75
CA ILE A 101 16.09 3.35 10.80
C ILE A 101 17.47 2.88 11.28
N ARG A 102 18.30 3.80 11.78
CA ARG A 102 19.57 3.47 12.44
C ARG A 102 19.39 2.48 13.59
N LYS A 103 18.44 2.75 14.50
CA LYS A 103 18.09 1.85 15.61
C LYS A 103 17.70 0.46 15.09
N VAL A 104 16.90 0.38 14.01
CA VAL A 104 16.55 -0.90 13.38
C VAL A 104 17.79 -1.66 12.89
N LEU A 105 18.67 -1.00 12.11
CA LEU A 105 19.87 -1.63 11.55
C LEU A 105 20.85 -2.11 12.63
N GLU A 106 21.04 -1.32 13.68
CA GLU A 106 21.88 -1.68 14.84
C GLU A 106 21.32 -2.90 15.57
N LYS A 107 20.00 -2.93 15.82
CA LYS A 107 19.35 -4.00 16.59
C LYS A 107 19.32 -5.33 15.87
N ILE A 108 19.18 -5.33 14.53
CA ILE A 108 19.30 -6.54 13.71
C ILE A 108 20.75 -6.90 13.35
N LYS A 109 21.74 -6.18 13.91
CA LYS A 109 23.18 -6.38 13.69
C LYS A 109 23.55 -6.40 12.20
N TYR A 110 22.99 -5.47 11.44
CA TYR A 110 23.09 -5.43 9.98
C TYR A 110 24.53 -5.59 9.45
N SER A 111 25.51 -4.96 10.10
CA SER A 111 26.93 -5.01 9.72
C SER A 111 27.56 -6.40 9.72
N GLN A 112 26.95 -7.38 10.41
CA GLN A 112 27.40 -8.78 10.39
C GLN A 112 26.95 -9.52 9.13
N HIS A 113 25.97 -8.98 8.41
CA HIS A 113 25.31 -9.65 7.29
C HIS A 113 25.55 -8.96 5.96
N ASN A 114 25.62 -7.62 5.97
CA ASN A 114 25.88 -6.78 4.79
C ASN A 114 24.98 -7.13 3.59
N TRP A 115 23.70 -7.39 3.86
CA TRP A 115 22.70 -7.68 2.83
C TRP A 115 22.56 -6.50 1.86
N LEU A 116 22.28 -6.78 0.59
CA LEU A 116 21.75 -5.73 -0.29
C LEU A 116 20.49 -5.10 0.32
N ILE A 117 20.30 -3.80 0.18
CA ILE A 117 19.14 -3.08 0.74
C ILE A 117 18.24 -2.58 -0.39
N CYS A 118 16.94 -2.89 -0.31
CA CYS A 118 15.91 -2.30 -1.15
C CYS A 118 14.80 -1.65 -0.31
N GLY A 119 14.04 -0.75 -0.92
CA GLY A 119 12.97 0.00 -0.27
C GLY A 119 12.52 1.17 -1.14
N ASP A 120 11.51 1.92 -0.68
CA ASP A 120 11.15 3.17 -1.33
C ASP A 120 12.36 4.11 -1.41
N LEU A 121 12.46 4.90 -2.48
CA LEU A 121 13.54 5.85 -2.66
C LEU A 121 13.72 6.80 -1.47
N LYS A 122 12.64 7.16 -0.78
CA LYS A 122 12.69 8.01 0.41
C LYS A 122 13.45 7.32 1.55
N ILE A 123 13.18 6.03 1.80
CA ILE A 123 13.90 5.20 2.77
C ILE A 123 15.37 5.08 2.39
N LEU A 124 15.65 4.82 1.12
CA LEU A 124 17.02 4.68 0.62
C LEU A 124 17.81 5.99 0.78
N CYS A 125 17.23 7.13 0.40
CA CYS A 125 17.85 8.45 0.58
C CYS A 125 18.13 8.73 2.07
N MET A 126 17.19 8.40 2.96
CA MET A 126 17.35 8.58 4.39
C MET A 126 18.47 7.70 4.97
N ILE A 127 18.54 6.43 4.58
CA ILE A 127 19.62 5.52 4.95
C ILE A 127 20.99 6.04 4.49
N LEU A 128 21.04 6.68 3.33
CA LEU A 128 22.22 7.34 2.78
C LEU A 128 22.51 8.72 3.38
N GLY A 129 21.74 9.13 4.39
CA GLY A 129 21.92 10.40 5.11
C GLY A 129 21.51 11.64 4.31
N GLN A 130 20.78 11.47 3.21
CA GLN A 130 20.28 12.58 2.41
C GLN A 130 19.02 13.19 3.01
N GLN A 131 18.89 14.49 2.81
CA GLN A 131 17.71 15.26 3.17
C GLN A 131 16.49 14.77 2.36
N SER A 132 15.39 14.53 3.06
CA SER A 132 14.11 14.17 2.43
C SER A 132 13.41 15.38 1.80
N GLY A 133 12.44 15.13 0.92
CA GLY A 133 11.61 16.17 0.30
C GLY A 133 12.14 16.65 -1.06
N PHE A 134 11.71 17.84 -1.49
CA PHE A 134 12.08 18.43 -2.77
C PHE A 134 13.45 19.13 -2.69
N THR A 135 14.51 18.33 -2.68
CA THR A 135 15.89 18.80 -2.55
C THR A 135 16.51 19.14 -3.90
N LYS A 136 17.54 20.01 -3.90
CA LYS A 136 18.25 20.43 -5.11
C LYS A 136 19.08 19.29 -5.70
N TYR A 137 19.75 18.50 -4.85
CA TYR A 137 20.61 17.40 -5.27
C TYR A 137 20.12 16.04 -4.71
N PRO A 138 19.00 15.50 -5.22
CA PRO A 138 18.38 14.31 -4.64
C PRO A 138 19.08 12.99 -5.04
N CYS A 139 19.86 12.96 -6.12
CA CYS A 139 20.58 11.77 -6.52
C CYS A 139 21.76 11.49 -5.57
N PHE A 140 21.89 10.26 -5.08
CA PHE A 140 23.03 9.84 -4.23
C PHE A 140 24.29 9.47 -5.03
N MET A 141 24.18 9.29 -6.34
CA MET A 141 25.31 8.91 -7.21
C MET A 141 25.99 10.12 -7.86
N CYS A 142 25.22 11.16 -8.17
CA CYS A 142 25.73 12.35 -8.84
C CYS A 142 25.07 13.63 -8.33
N GLU A 143 25.59 14.75 -8.79
CA GLU A 143 25.15 16.10 -8.44
C GLU A 143 24.08 16.60 -9.42
N TRP A 144 23.11 15.74 -9.75
CA TRP A 144 21.96 16.10 -10.55
C TRP A 144 21.17 17.22 -9.88
N ASP A 145 21.08 18.36 -10.57
CA ASP A 145 20.31 19.52 -10.10
C ASP A 145 18.85 19.36 -10.50
N SER A 146 18.00 19.00 -9.55
CA SER A 146 16.56 18.82 -9.76
C SER A 146 15.83 20.10 -10.19
N ARG A 147 16.47 21.26 -10.02
CA ARG A 147 15.92 22.57 -10.38
C ARG A 147 16.31 22.98 -11.81
N ASP A 148 17.32 22.35 -12.41
CA ASP A 148 17.83 22.64 -13.75
C ASP A 148 17.02 21.95 -14.87
N ARG A 149 15.72 22.27 -14.94
CA ARG A 149 14.78 21.65 -15.88
C ARG A 149 15.21 21.76 -17.34
N LYS A 150 15.93 22.81 -17.71
CA LYS A 150 16.40 23.06 -19.09
C LYS A 150 17.38 22.00 -19.58
N ASN A 151 18.16 21.40 -18.67
CA ASN A 151 19.21 20.45 -19.01
C ASN A 151 18.87 18.99 -18.68
N HIS A 152 17.73 18.70 -18.05
CA HIS A 152 17.38 17.34 -17.60
C HIS A 152 17.43 16.29 -18.72
N TYR A 153 16.88 16.58 -19.90
CA TYR A 153 16.93 15.69 -21.06
C TYR A 153 18.17 15.87 -21.95
N LYS A 154 18.90 16.97 -21.80
CA LYS A 154 20.08 17.29 -22.64
C LYS A 154 21.37 16.73 -22.05
N LYS A 155 21.48 16.79 -20.72
CA LYS A 155 22.69 16.41 -19.98
C LYS A 155 22.51 15.04 -19.37
N LYS A 156 23.20 14.05 -19.94
CA LYS A 156 23.23 12.68 -19.42
C LYS A 156 24.24 12.51 -18.29
N VAL A 157 25.41 13.14 -18.40
CA VAL A 157 26.51 13.01 -17.43
C VAL A 157 26.51 14.19 -16.47
N TRP A 158 26.37 13.90 -15.17
CA TRP A 158 26.43 14.88 -14.08
C TRP A 158 27.66 14.63 -13.23
N PRO A 159 28.20 15.65 -12.52
CA PRO A 159 29.35 15.45 -11.65
C PRO A 159 29.10 14.33 -10.66
N VAL A 160 30.02 13.38 -10.56
CA VAL A 160 29.89 12.22 -9.67
C VAL A 160 30.10 12.67 -8.23
N ARG A 161 29.31 12.13 -7.30
CA ARG A 161 29.55 12.37 -5.88
C ARG A 161 30.73 11.53 -5.41
N ALA A 162 31.84 12.19 -5.06
CA ALA A 162 33.00 11.51 -4.50
C ALA A 162 32.70 10.89 -3.12
N SER A 163 31.88 11.55 -2.30
CA SER A 163 31.38 11.02 -1.03
C SER A 163 30.07 11.67 -0.60
N LEU A 164 29.35 11.02 0.31
CA LEU A 164 28.16 11.55 0.97
C LEU A 164 28.55 12.20 2.30
N THR A 165 29.24 13.35 2.24
CA THR A 165 29.65 14.10 3.43
C THR A 165 28.50 14.96 3.97
N PRO A 166 28.14 14.86 5.27
CA PRO A 166 27.16 15.75 5.89
C PRO A 166 27.51 17.24 5.68
N GLY A 167 26.50 18.07 5.46
CA GLY A 167 26.63 19.50 5.17
C GLY A 167 26.78 19.82 3.67
N ASN A 168 27.09 18.84 2.82
CA ASN A 168 27.31 19.04 1.40
C ASN A 168 26.13 18.55 0.55
N LYS A 169 25.63 19.40 -0.35
CA LYS A 169 24.71 19.04 -1.46
C LYS A 169 23.56 18.14 -0.99
N ASN A 170 22.80 18.62 -0.01
CA ASN A 170 21.64 17.95 0.59
C ASN A 170 21.94 16.62 1.33
N VAL A 171 23.18 16.38 1.73
CA VAL A 171 23.50 15.35 2.73
C VAL A 171 23.49 16.00 4.10
N ILE A 172 22.69 15.48 5.03
CA ILE A 172 22.51 16.04 6.37
C ILE A 172 23.02 15.11 7.47
N GLU A 173 23.13 13.82 7.16
CA GLU A 173 23.54 12.79 8.11
C GLU A 173 24.59 11.88 7.48
N LYS A 174 25.31 11.12 8.32
CA LYS A 174 26.26 10.12 7.83
C LYS A 174 25.49 8.98 7.17
N SER A 175 25.98 8.48 6.04
CA SER A 175 25.43 7.25 5.45
C SER A 175 25.51 6.09 6.43
N LEU A 176 24.41 5.36 6.63
CA LEU A 176 24.34 4.18 7.49
C LEU A 176 24.91 2.93 6.80
N ILE A 177 25.05 2.96 5.48
CA ILE A 177 25.52 1.86 4.63
C ILE A 177 26.43 2.37 3.50
N ASP A 178 27.06 1.45 2.77
CA ASP A 178 27.71 1.77 1.48
C ASP A 178 26.64 2.02 0.39
N PRO A 179 26.69 3.10 -0.40
CA PRO A 179 25.79 3.30 -1.54
C PRO A 179 25.78 2.15 -2.55
N LYS A 180 26.86 1.37 -2.67
CA LYS A 180 27.00 0.27 -3.65
C LYS A 180 26.09 -0.93 -3.36
N ILE A 181 25.63 -1.09 -2.12
CA ILE A 181 24.75 -2.20 -1.72
C ILE A 181 23.26 -1.84 -1.83
N VAL A 182 22.93 -0.63 -2.28
CA VAL A 182 21.56 -0.19 -2.54
C VAL A 182 21.04 -0.80 -3.82
N LEU A 183 19.85 -1.38 -3.76
CA LEU A 183 19.08 -1.85 -4.90
C LEU A 183 17.92 -0.90 -5.13
N LEU A 184 17.91 -0.25 -6.30
CA LEU A 184 16.77 0.53 -6.74
C LEU A 184 15.67 -0.41 -7.25
N PRO A 185 14.46 -0.34 -6.72
CA PRO A 185 13.45 -1.31 -7.09
C PRO A 185 12.69 -0.98 -8.39
N PRO A 186 12.42 -1.98 -9.25
CA PRO A 186 11.71 -1.76 -10.52
C PRO A 186 10.27 -1.25 -10.33
N LEU A 187 9.61 -1.65 -9.24
CA LEU A 187 8.24 -1.22 -8.95
C LEU A 187 8.20 0.29 -8.71
N HIS A 188 9.02 0.83 -7.81
CA HIS A 188 9.01 2.27 -7.56
C HIS A 188 9.37 3.05 -8.83
N ILE A 189 10.31 2.59 -9.67
CA ILE A 189 10.62 3.23 -10.96
C ILE A 189 9.38 3.27 -11.85
N LYS A 190 8.71 2.14 -12.03
CA LYS A 190 7.46 2.02 -12.81
C LYS A 190 6.35 2.94 -12.29
N LEU A 191 6.16 3.03 -10.97
CA LEU A 191 5.22 3.97 -10.35
C LEU A 191 5.61 5.43 -10.66
N GLY A 192 6.91 5.74 -10.68
CA GLY A 192 7.40 7.07 -11.02
C GLY A 192 7.20 7.46 -12.47
N LEU A 193 7.35 6.51 -13.40
CA LEU A 193 7.09 6.71 -14.81
C LEU A 193 5.60 6.94 -15.06
N MET A 194 4.73 6.09 -14.52
CA MET A 194 3.28 6.27 -14.60
C MET A 194 2.85 7.64 -14.06
N LYS A 195 3.44 8.06 -12.93
CA LYS A 195 3.19 9.38 -12.36
C LYS A 195 3.53 10.50 -13.34
N GLN A 196 4.69 10.47 -14.01
CA GLN A 196 5.04 11.53 -14.95
C GLN A 196 4.19 11.50 -16.21
N PHE A 197 3.85 10.31 -16.72
CA PHE A 197 2.95 10.15 -17.85
C PHE A 197 1.61 10.85 -17.58
N VAL A 198 0.95 10.52 -16.47
CA VAL A 198 -0.38 11.10 -16.16
C VAL A 198 -0.29 12.61 -15.90
N LYS A 199 0.76 13.08 -15.23
CA LYS A 199 0.98 14.52 -15.00
C LYS A 199 1.22 15.34 -16.27
N ALA A 200 1.58 14.69 -17.36
CA ALA A 200 1.78 15.34 -18.66
C ALA A 200 0.55 15.25 -19.58
N LEU A 201 -0.48 14.48 -19.20
CA LEU A 201 -1.72 14.40 -19.96
C LEU A 201 -2.50 15.71 -19.87
N ASN A 202 -3.26 15.99 -20.92
CA ASN A 202 -4.26 17.06 -20.92
C ASN A 202 -5.45 16.64 -20.03
N GLU A 203 -5.76 17.40 -18.97
CA GLU A 203 -6.85 17.08 -18.04
C GLU A 203 -8.22 17.10 -18.72
N GLU A 204 -8.41 17.95 -19.74
CA GLU A 204 -9.61 17.99 -20.56
C GLU A 204 -9.60 16.96 -21.70
N GLY A 205 -8.48 16.25 -21.90
CA GLY A 205 -8.30 15.26 -22.95
C GLY A 205 -9.03 13.94 -22.69
N ASP A 206 -9.35 13.21 -23.76
CA ASP A 206 -10.09 11.95 -23.69
C ASP A 206 -9.33 10.87 -22.91
N CYS A 207 -8.00 10.83 -23.03
CA CYS A 207 -7.15 9.92 -22.27
C CYS A 207 -7.27 10.13 -20.76
N PHE A 208 -7.24 11.38 -20.28
CA PHE A 208 -7.37 11.67 -18.84
C PHE A 208 -8.79 11.41 -18.34
N LYS A 209 -9.81 11.82 -19.09
CA LYS A 209 -11.23 11.53 -18.80
C LYS A 209 -11.51 10.02 -18.75
N TYR A 210 -10.82 9.22 -19.57
CA TYR A 210 -10.94 7.77 -19.50
C TYR A 210 -10.40 7.22 -18.18
N LEU A 211 -9.25 7.71 -17.71
CA LEU A 211 -8.67 7.27 -16.43
C LEU A 211 -9.61 7.55 -15.26
N ASP A 212 -10.24 8.72 -15.25
CA ASP A 212 -11.24 9.12 -14.25
C ASP A 212 -12.43 8.14 -14.21
N LYS A 213 -13.02 7.89 -15.38
CA LYS A 213 -14.12 6.90 -15.53
C LYS A 213 -13.70 5.48 -15.16
N LYS A 214 -12.47 5.08 -15.48
CA LYS A 214 -11.96 3.72 -15.23
C LYS A 214 -11.76 3.45 -13.75
N PHE A 215 -11.38 4.47 -12.99
CA PHE A 215 -11.06 4.36 -11.58
C PHE A 215 -11.88 5.34 -10.73
N PRO A 216 -13.20 5.14 -10.62
CA PRO A 216 -14.09 6.06 -9.90
C PRO A 216 -13.81 6.14 -8.39
N ASN A 217 -12.98 5.23 -7.85
CA ASN A 217 -12.57 5.21 -6.44
C ASN A 217 -11.24 5.93 -6.19
N ILE A 218 -10.58 6.46 -7.23
CA ILE A 218 -9.41 7.32 -7.09
C ILE A 218 -9.93 8.76 -7.05
N SER A 219 -9.57 9.50 -6.00
CA SER A 219 -9.89 10.93 -5.92
C SER A 219 -9.18 11.73 -7.01
N ASP A 220 -9.80 12.77 -7.53
CA ASP A 220 -9.27 13.67 -8.56
C ASP A 220 -7.84 14.13 -8.26
N VAL A 221 -7.55 14.51 -7.01
CA VAL A 221 -6.21 14.94 -6.58
C VAL A 221 -5.16 13.85 -6.80
N LYS A 222 -5.48 12.60 -6.46
CA LYS A 222 -4.59 11.46 -6.66
C LYS A 222 -4.42 11.15 -8.14
N LEU A 223 -5.49 11.27 -8.91
CA LEU A 223 -5.47 11.04 -10.34
C LEU A 223 -4.57 12.07 -11.04
N LYS A 224 -4.78 13.36 -10.79
CA LYS A 224 -3.95 14.47 -11.29
C LYS A 224 -2.49 14.34 -10.86
N GLU A 225 -2.24 13.89 -9.63
CA GLU A 225 -0.87 13.62 -9.15
C GLU A 225 -0.25 12.33 -9.69
N GLY A 226 -0.96 11.59 -10.54
CA GLY A 226 -0.50 10.33 -11.15
C GLY A 226 -0.23 9.24 -10.11
N ILE A 227 -1.00 9.22 -9.01
CA ILE A 227 -0.83 8.26 -7.92
C ILE A 227 -1.62 6.99 -8.23
N PHE A 228 -0.92 6.00 -8.78
CA PHE A 228 -1.45 4.68 -9.08
C PHE A 228 -0.70 3.61 -8.28
N ASP A 229 -1.37 2.48 -8.03
CA ASP A 229 -0.74 1.28 -7.49
C ASP A 229 -0.39 0.26 -8.59
N GLY A 230 0.42 -0.73 -8.24
CA GLY A 230 0.83 -1.79 -9.18
C GLY A 230 -0.36 -2.53 -9.83
N PRO A 231 -1.40 -2.95 -9.07
CA PRO A 231 -2.64 -3.48 -9.64
C PRO A 231 -3.30 -2.59 -10.70
N GLN A 232 -3.50 -1.30 -10.43
CA GLN A 232 -4.15 -0.36 -11.34
C GLN A 232 -3.36 -0.20 -12.65
N ILE A 233 -2.04 -0.04 -12.57
CA ILE A 233 -1.18 0.04 -13.76
C ILE A 233 -1.30 -1.24 -14.60
N ARG A 234 -1.29 -2.42 -13.96
CA ARG A 234 -1.46 -3.69 -14.67
C ARG A 234 -2.84 -3.82 -15.34
N THR A 235 -3.87 -3.23 -14.76
CA THR A 235 -5.21 -3.17 -15.37
C THR A 235 -5.16 -2.34 -16.65
N LEU A 236 -4.56 -1.13 -16.59
CA LEU A 236 -4.42 -0.26 -17.76
C LEU A 236 -3.55 -0.87 -18.86
N MET A 237 -2.44 -1.53 -18.52
CA MET A 237 -1.56 -2.15 -19.51
C MET A 237 -2.27 -3.22 -20.35
N LYS A 238 -3.33 -3.84 -19.83
CA LYS A 238 -4.13 -4.87 -20.50
C LYS A 238 -5.39 -4.32 -21.17
N ASP A 239 -5.63 -3.03 -21.05
CA ASP A 239 -6.84 -2.38 -21.52
C ASP A 239 -6.61 -1.81 -22.92
N ASP A 240 -7.06 -2.53 -23.93
CA ASP A 240 -6.89 -2.10 -25.31
C ASP A 240 -7.72 -0.84 -25.62
N GLN A 241 -8.86 -0.65 -24.93
CA GLN A 241 -9.69 0.55 -25.07
C GLN A 241 -8.98 1.80 -24.52
N PHE A 242 -8.10 1.66 -23.55
CA PHE A 242 -7.36 2.82 -23.05
C PHE A 242 -6.52 3.47 -24.16
N THR A 243 -5.90 2.65 -25.02
CA THR A 243 -5.06 3.16 -26.13
C THR A 243 -5.84 3.86 -27.23
N THR A 244 -7.15 3.58 -27.36
CA THR A 244 -8.00 4.24 -28.37
C THR A 244 -8.41 5.65 -27.94
N THR A 245 -8.20 6.01 -26.68
CA THR A 245 -8.52 7.36 -26.15
C THR A 245 -7.36 8.35 -26.26
N MET A 246 -6.21 7.88 -26.74
CA MET A 246 -4.97 8.66 -26.79
C MET A 246 -4.77 9.31 -28.14
N ASN A 247 -4.25 10.54 -28.15
CA ASN A 247 -3.67 11.12 -29.35
C ASN A 247 -2.32 10.44 -29.70
N ASN A 248 -1.73 10.78 -30.85
CA ASN A 248 -0.49 10.15 -31.31
C ASN A 248 0.68 10.30 -30.31
N VAL A 249 0.86 11.47 -29.70
CA VAL A 249 1.97 11.73 -28.75
C VAL A 249 1.77 10.94 -27.46
N GLU A 250 0.55 10.96 -26.91
CA GLU A 250 0.18 10.18 -25.72
C GLU A 250 0.35 8.68 -25.96
N LYS A 251 -0.06 8.20 -27.13
CA LYS A 251 0.03 6.79 -27.52
C LYS A 251 1.48 6.32 -27.63
N GLU A 252 2.35 7.09 -28.27
CA GLU A 252 3.78 6.75 -28.38
C GLU A 252 4.48 6.74 -27.01
N ALA A 253 4.14 7.69 -26.13
CA ALA A 253 4.61 7.70 -24.74
C ALA A 253 4.08 6.48 -23.95
N TRP A 254 2.81 6.12 -24.10
CA TRP A 254 2.22 4.96 -23.43
C TRP A 254 2.80 3.63 -23.91
N LEU A 255 2.95 3.45 -25.23
CA LEU A 255 3.51 2.23 -25.82
C LEU A 255 4.98 2.05 -25.43
N SER A 256 5.76 3.12 -25.43
CA SER A 256 7.16 3.07 -24.97
C SER A 256 7.27 2.80 -23.46
N PHE A 257 6.36 3.33 -22.64
CA PHE A 257 6.21 2.96 -21.23
C PHE A 257 5.92 1.46 -21.07
N LYS A 258 4.91 0.93 -21.78
CA LYS A 258 4.61 -0.52 -21.78
C LYS A 258 5.85 -1.33 -22.13
N SER A 259 6.55 -0.95 -23.19
CA SER A 259 7.79 -1.59 -23.63
C SER A 259 8.86 -1.62 -22.53
N VAL A 260 9.16 -0.49 -21.88
CA VAL A 260 10.11 -0.43 -20.75
C VAL A 260 9.64 -1.33 -19.59
N THR A 261 8.36 -1.32 -19.26
CA THR A 261 7.85 -2.12 -18.13
C THR A 261 7.90 -3.62 -18.37
N GLU A 262 7.73 -4.07 -19.61
CA GLU A 262 7.71 -5.48 -19.99
C GLU A 262 9.11 -6.03 -20.31
N LYS A 263 9.93 -5.23 -20.98
CA LYS A 263 11.23 -5.63 -21.53
C LYS A 263 12.43 -5.24 -20.65
N PHE A 264 12.23 -4.38 -19.64
CA PHE A 264 13.31 -3.98 -18.74
C PHE A 264 12.95 -4.07 -17.26
N LEU A 265 11.84 -3.46 -16.84
CA LEU A 265 11.39 -3.47 -15.43
C LEU A 265 10.59 -4.73 -15.05
N GLY A 266 10.51 -5.70 -15.97
CA GLY A 266 9.85 -6.98 -15.80
C GLY A 266 10.79 -8.06 -15.25
N ASN A 267 10.36 -9.32 -15.34
CA ASN A 267 11.21 -10.47 -14.96
C ASN A 267 12.27 -10.79 -16.04
N ASN A 268 12.05 -10.32 -17.27
CA ASN A 268 12.94 -10.54 -18.39
C ASN A 268 13.59 -9.20 -18.75
N ARG A 269 14.90 -9.24 -19.02
CA ARG A 269 15.66 -8.10 -19.53
C ARG A 269 15.99 -8.37 -20.99
N ASP A 270 15.45 -7.54 -21.86
CA ASP A 270 15.74 -7.56 -23.29
C ASP A 270 17.20 -7.12 -23.52
N LYS A 271 17.86 -7.65 -24.54
CA LYS A 271 19.23 -7.27 -24.90
C LYS A 271 19.32 -5.80 -25.31
N ASP A 272 18.25 -5.28 -25.91
CA ASP A 272 18.13 -3.91 -26.41
C ASP A 272 17.54 -2.94 -25.37
N TYR A 273 17.52 -3.31 -24.08
CA TYR A 273 16.90 -2.49 -23.02
C TYR A 273 17.42 -1.03 -23.00
N LYS A 274 18.69 -0.78 -23.34
CA LYS A 274 19.25 0.58 -23.43
C LYS A 274 18.50 1.43 -24.46
N ARG A 275 18.28 0.89 -25.66
CA ARG A 275 17.53 1.54 -26.74
C ARG A 275 16.06 1.71 -26.37
N ILE A 276 15.46 0.71 -25.71
CA ILE A 276 14.07 0.77 -25.26
C ILE A 276 13.85 1.92 -24.26
N VAL A 277 14.77 2.09 -23.31
CA VAL A 277 14.73 3.18 -22.34
C VAL A 277 14.96 4.54 -23.01
N GLU A 278 15.89 4.63 -23.96
CA GLU A 278 16.15 5.86 -24.72
C GLU A 278 14.93 6.34 -25.52
N ILE A 279 14.27 5.41 -26.24
CA ILE A 279 13.02 5.71 -26.97
C ILE A 279 11.95 6.24 -26.01
N MET A 280 11.79 5.59 -24.86
CA MET A 280 10.81 6.03 -23.86
C MET A 280 11.12 7.43 -23.32
N LEU A 281 12.37 7.73 -23.00
CA LEU A 281 12.78 9.06 -22.54
C LEU A 281 12.53 10.15 -23.61
N SER A 282 12.77 9.83 -24.88
CA SER A 282 12.45 10.72 -26.00
C SER A 282 10.94 10.99 -26.12
N ASN A 283 10.13 9.93 -26.09
CA ASN A 283 8.66 10.07 -26.17
C ASN A 283 8.09 10.80 -24.95
N TYR A 284 8.64 10.58 -23.75
CA TYR A 284 8.26 11.31 -22.55
C TYR A 284 8.63 12.79 -22.64
N ASN A 285 9.81 13.12 -23.17
CA ASN A 285 10.19 14.50 -23.42
C ASN A 285 9.22 15.18 -24.42
N ASN A 286 8.86 14.48 -25.49
CA ASN A 286 7.91 14.99 -26.50
C ASN A 286 6.50 15.18 -25.93
N LEU A 287 6.05 14.33 -25.02
CA LEU A 287 4.78 14.50 -24.29
C LEU A 287 4.82 15.68 -23.30
N GLY A 288 6.01 16.17 -22.93
CA GLY A 288 6.18 17.23 -21.94
C GLY A 288 6.33 16.73 -20.50
N CYS A 289 6.66 15.45 -20.30
CA CYS A 289 6.94 14.90 -18.98
C CYS A 289 8.13 15.62 -18.33
N LEU A 290 7.98 16.05 -17.09
CA LEU A 290 9.10 16.54 -16.29
C LEU A 290 9.97 15.36 -15.82
N MET A 291 11.29 15.55 -15.78
CA MET A 291 12.18 14.51 -15.30
C MET A 291 12.16 14.45 -13.78
N ASN A 292 11.62 13.37 -13.22
CA ASN A 292 11.74 13.07 -11.80
C ASN A 292 13.00 12.25 -11.50
N LEU A 293 13.31 12.05 -10.22
CA LEU A 293 14.49 11.29 -9.78
C LEU A 293 14.54 9.86 -10.37
N LYS A 294 13.38 9.21 -10.52
CA LYS A 294 13.28 7.83 -11.05
C LYS A 294 13.62 7.78 -12.55
N MET A 295 13.16 8.77 -13.32
CA MET A 295 13.55 8.96 -14.71
C MET A 295 15.02 9.33 -14.85
N HIS A 296 15.54 10.16 -13.94
CA HIS A 296 16.96 10.50 -13.92
C HIS A 296 17.84 9.25 -13.75
N PHE A 297 17.48 8.30 -12.88
CA PHE A 297 18.21 7.03 -12.78
C PHE A 297 18.21 6.24 -14.10
N LEU A 298 17.09 6.22 -14.83
CA LEU A 298 17.03 5.59 -16.15
C LEU A 298 17.87 6.32 -17.20
N HIS A 299 17.96 7.64 -17.12
CA HIS A 299 18.69 8.47 -18.07
C HIS A 299 20.21 8.43 -17.83
N SER A 300 20.64 8.66 -16.58
CA SER A 300 22.05 8.90 -16.22
C SER A 300 22.73 7.70 -15.55
N HIS A 301 21.98 6.76 -14.98
CA HIS A 301 22.50 5.67 -14.16
C HIS A 301 21.93 4.31 -14.56
N LEU A 302 21.65 4.13 -15.86
CA LEU A 302 21.01 2.91 -16.35
C LEU A 302 21.81 1.64 -16.05
N ASP A 303 23.15 1.71 -16.09
CA ASP A 303 24.02 0.56 -15.79
C ASP A 303 23.97 0.17 -14.30
N PHE A 304 23.60 1.08 -13.40
CA PHE A 304 23.35 0.74 -11.99
C PHE A 304 22.09 -0.13 -11.81
N LEU A 305 21.17 -0.08 -12.79
CA LEU A 305 19.91 -0.84 -12.81
C LEU A 305 20.04 -2.20 -13.52
N GLU A 306 21.26 -2.64 -13.81
CA GLU A 306 21.57 -3.91 -14.48
C GLU A 306 20.88 -5.14 -13.85
N ASN A 307 20.64 -5.13 -12.53
CA ASN A 307 20.17 -6.31 -11.79
C ASN A 307 18.65 -6.35 -11.48
N LEU A 308 17.84 -5.51 -12.12
CA LEU A 308 16.42 -5.32 -11.74
C LEU A 308 15.53 -6.58 -11.82
N GLY A 309 15.74 -7.46 -12.80
CA GLY A 309 14.86 -8.61 -13.04
C GLY A 309 14.85 -9.65 -11.92
N HIS A 310 15.96 -9.79 -11.18
CA HIS A 310 16.07 -10.74 -10.07
C HIS A 310 15.48 -10.20 -8.76
N TYR A 311 15.36 -8.88 -8.61
CA TYR A 311 14.98 -8.23 -7.35
C TYR A 311 13.55 -7.67 -7.36
N SER A 312 12.61 -8.41 -7.95
CA SER A 312 11.19 -8.04 -7.97
C SER A 312 10.65 -7.79 -6.55
N GLU A 313 10.05 -6.61 -6.34
CA GLU A 313 9.38 -6.23 -5.09
C GLU A 313 7.97 -6.77 -4.94
N GLU A 314 7.47 -7.54 -5.90
CA GLU A 314 6.14 -8.16 -5.74
C GLU A 314 6.04 -8.99 -4.45
N GLN A 315 7.16 -9.53 -3.96
CA GLN A 315 7.19 -10.19 -2.67
C GLN A 315 7.02 -9.24 -1.48
N GLY A 316 7.66 -8.06 -1.50
CA GLY A 316 7.51 -7.03 -0.47
C GLY A 316 6.08 -6.49 -0.42
N GLU A 317 5.51 -6.15 -1.58
CA GLU A 317 4.10 -5.72 -1.69
C GLU A 317 3.10 -6.77 -1.20
N ARG A 318 3.31 -8.03 -1.58
CA ARG A 318 2.47 -9.13 -1.08
C ARG A 318 2.66 -9.34 0.42
N PHE A 319 3.89 -9.16 0.93
CA PHE A 319 4.16 -9.20 2.36
C PHE A 319 3.39 -8.10 3.09
N HIS A 320 3.24 -6.90 2.54
CA HIS A 320 2.38 -5.87 3.14
C HIS A 320 0.92 -6.32 3.26
N GLN A 321 0.40 -7.02 2.27
CA GLN A 321 -0.97 -7.56 2.32
C GLN A 321 -1.10 -8.68 3.36
N ASP A 322 -0.15 -9.62 3.38
CA ASP A 322 -0.12 -10.72 4.34
C ASP A 322 0.02 -10.19 5.77
N LEU A 323 0.95 -9.26 5.96
CA LEU A 323 1.18 -8.64 7.24
C LEU A 323 -0.07 -7.88 7.66
N LYS A 324 -0.66 -7.01 6.83
CA LYS A 324 -1.93 -6.30 7.13
C LYS A 324 -3.03 -7.24 7.62
N GLU A 325 -3.08 -8.46 7.11
CA GLU A 325 -4.02 -9.47 7.61
C GLU A 325 -3.65 -9.95 9.02
N ILE A 326 -2.36 -10.20 9.30
CA ILE A 326 -1.83 -10.52 10.63
C ILE A 326 -2.08 -9.36 11.59
N GLU A 327 -1.69 -8.14 11.23
CA GLU A 327 -1.91 -6.87 11.93
C GLU A 327 -3.36 -6.77 12.45
N ARG A 328 -4.33 -7.06 11.58
CA ARG A 328 -5.76 -7.07 11.90
C ARG A 328 -6.14 -8.17 12.90
N ARG A 329 -5.55 -9.37 12.80
CA ARG A 329 -5.82 -10.50 13.72
C ARG A 329 -5.33 -10.23 15.14
N TYR A 330 -4.24 -9.48 15.30
CA TYR A 330 -3.69 -9.13 16.61
C TYR A 330 -4.32 -7.86 17.20
N GLN A 331 -5.32 -7.27 16.52
CA GLN A 331 -6.05 -6.09 16.98
C GLN A 331 -5.12 -4.91 17.34
N GLY A 332 -4.03 -4.76 16.60
CA GLY A 332 -3.04 -3.72 16.90
C GLY A 332 -2.16 -4.00 18.13
N ARG A 333 -2.10 -5.24 18.63
CA ARG A 333 -1.08 -5.68 19.59
C ARG A 333 0.17 -6.14 18.83
N TRP A 334 1.30 -5.48 19.09
CA TRP A 334 2.57 -5.71 18.41
C TRP A 334 3.60 -6.14 19.43
N ASP A 335 3.81 -7.45 19.52
CA ASP A 335 4.72 -8.06 20.45
C ASP A 335 5.53 -9.15 19.75
N LYS A 336 6.46 -9.73 20.52
CA LYS A 336 7.27 -10.87 20.09
C LYS A 336 6.37 -12.03 19.60
N ASN A 337 5.21 -12.21 20.22
CA ASN A 337 4.27 -13.28 19.87
C ASN A 337 3.75 -13.14 18.45
N MET A 338 3.39 -11.94 17.99
CA MET A 338 2.93 -11.74 16.63
C MET A 338 3.99 -12.12 15.59
N MET A 339 5.24 -11.69 15.81
CA MET A 339 6.36 -11.99 14.91
C MET A 339 6.68 -13.50 14.90
N ALA A 340 6.66 -14.12 16.09
CA ALA A 340 6.84 -15.56 16.26
C ALA A 340 5.72 -16.37 15.59
N ASP A 341 4.47 -15.93 15.75
CA ASP A 341 3.30 -16.53 15.09
C ASP A 341 3.40 -16.46 13.57
N TYR A 342 3.89 -15.34 13.01
CA TYR A 342 4.14 -15.22 11.57
C TYR A 342 5.14 -16.29 11.10
N CYS A 343 6.28 -16.40 11.79
CA CYS A 343 7.33 -17.37 11.44
C CYS A 343 6.85 -18.81 11.62
N TRP A 344 6.05 -19.09 12.65
CA TRP A 344 5.43 -20.39 12.84
C TRP A 344 4.47 -20.76 11.72
N LEU A 345 3.68 -19.80 11.21
CA LEU A 345 2.81 -20.03 10.05
C LEU A 345 3.63 -20.44 8.82
N LEU A 346 4.78 -19.80 8.58
CA LEU A 346 5.70 -20.18 7.50
C LEU A 346 6.22 -21.61 7.66
N LYS A 347 6.72 -21.96 8.85
CA LYS A 347 7.25 -23.31 9.15
C LYS A 347 6.20 -24.40 9.03
N ARG A 348 5.00 -24.18 9.58
CA ARG A 348 3.90 -25.16 9.51
C ARG A 348 3.55 -25.49 8.06
N ASP A 349 3.48 -24.48 7.22
CA ASP A 349 3.04 -24.66 5.84
C ASP A 349 4.17 -25.29 4.97
N THR A 350 5.42 -25.28 5.44
CA THR A 350 6.55 -26.05 4.88
C THR A 350 6.42 -27.56 5.15
N ARG A 351 5.80 -27.95 6.27
CA ARG A 351 5.67 -29.37 6.69
C ARG A 351 4.50 -30.12 6.05
N LYS A 352 3.60 -29.44 5.31
CA LYS A 352 2.40 -30.08 4.73
C LYS A 352 2.56 -30.47 3.26
N LYS A 353 3.13 -31.65 3.03
CA LYS A 353 2.71 -32.56 1.94
C LYS A 353 1.45 -33.38 2.32
N VAL A 354 0.52 -32.80 3.08
CA VAL A 354 -0.68 -33.51 3.57
C VAL A 354 -1.93 -32.92 2.94
N THR A 355 -2.62 -33.73 2.14
CA THR A 355 -3.92 -33.44 1.52
C THR A 355 -5.01 -33.32 2.60
N HIS A 356 -5.35 -32.10 2.98
CA HIS A 356 -6.54 -31.85 3.82
C HIS A 356 -7.82 -31.82 2.99
N LYS A 357 -8.91 -32.41 3.52
CA LYS A 357 -10.28 -32.43 2.93
C LYS A 357 -10.84 -31.04 2.58
N ARG A 358 -10.35 -29.97 3.25
CA ARG A 358 -10.51 -28.56 2.86
C ARG A 358 -9.12 -27.96 2.64
N LYS A 359 -8.77 -27.61 1.39
CA LYS A 359 -7.56 -26.85 1.09
C LYS A 359 -7.74 -25.41 1.63
N ALA A 360 -7.02 -25.06 2.69
CA ALA A 360 -6.86 -23.66 3.04
C ALA A 360 -6.06 -22.96 1.93
N ILE A 361 -6.50 -21.80 1.49
CA ILE A 361 -5.85 -20.99 0.45
C ILE A 361 -4.61 -20.30 1.06
N ARG A 362 -3.67 -20.99 1.71
CA ARG A 362 -2.51 -20.37 2.40
C ARG A 362 -1.16 -21.04 2.05
N ARG A 363 -0.08 -20.28 2.21
CA ARG A 363 1.25 -20.34 1.54
C ARG A 363 2.23 -21.26 2.29
N SER A 364 2.97 -22.13 1.61
CA SER A 364 4.18 -22.77 2.17
C SER A 364 5.40 -21.86 2.04
N PHE A 365 6.43 -22.05 2.87
CA PHE A 365 7.68 -21.28 2.77
C PHE A 365 8.37 -21.44 1.39
N GLU A 366 8.11 -22.54 0.69
CA GLU A 366 8.85 -22.96 -0.51
C GLU A 366 8.05 -22.85 -1.83
N GLU A 367 6.72 -22.65 -1.81
CA GLU A 367 5.91 -22.59 -3.04
C GLU A 367 5.49 -21.16 -3.44
N LYS A 368 5.80 -20.79 -4.69
CA LYS A 368 5.20 -19.65 -5.38
C LYS A 368 3.75 -19.98 -5.77
N LYS A 369 2.75 -19.24 -5.26
CA LYS A 369 1.41 -19.26 -5.85
C LYS A 369 1.41 -18.57 -7.22
N TYR A 370 1.14 -19.33 -8.28
CA TYR A 370 0.56 -18.79 -9.51
C TYR A 370 -0.93 -18.56 -9.28
N LYS A 371 -1.46 -17.36 -9.60
CA LYS A 371 -2.91 -17.16 -9.68
C LYS A 371 -3.41 -18.12 -10.75
N ARG A 372 -4.34 -19.02 -10.41
CA ARG A 372 -5.13 -19.75 -11.43
C ARG A 372 -5.83 -18.70 -12.29
N THR A 373 -5.34 -18.48 -13.50
CA THR A 373 -6.19 -17.98 -14.59
C THR A 373 -7.31 -19.00 -14.72
N LYS A 374 -8.57 -18.58 -14.55
CA LYS A 374 -9.68 -19.39 -15.05
C LYS A 374 -9.43 -19.51 -16.55
N LYS A 375 -8.94 -20.66 -17.01
CA LYS A 375 -9.14 -21.06 -18.42
C LYS A 375 -10.65 -21.08 -18.58
N VAL A 376 -11.21 -20.04 -19.19
CA VAL A 376 -12.50 -20.17 -19.86
C VAL A 376 -12.23 -21.23 -20.92
N LYS A 377 -12.78 -22.44 -20.72
CA LYS A 377 -12.85 -23.41 -21.81
C LYS A 377 -13.69 -22.72 -22.87
N LYS A 378 -13.07 -22.35 -23.99
CA LYS A 378 -13.77 -22.04 -25.22
C LYS A 378 -14.48 -23.35 -25.59
N GLN A 379 -15.78 -23.41 -25.35
CA GLN A 379 -16.60 -24.50 -25.82
C GLN A 379 -16.92 -24.11 -27.26
N GLU A 380 -16.27 -24.80 -28.21
CA GLU A 380 -16.68 -24.79 -29.60
C GLU A 380 -18.13 -25.26 -29.64
N VAL A 381 -19.04 -24.37 -30.05
CA VAL A 381 -20.42 -24.74 -30.37
C VAL A 381 -20.41 -25.09 -31.84
N SER A 382 -20.49 -26.38 -32.12
CA SER A 382 -20.88 -26.92 -33.42
C SER A 382 -22.38 -26.69 -33.60
N GLU A 383 -22.75 -26.16 -34.75
CA GLU A 383 -24.11 -26.16 -35.28
C GLU A 383 -24.63 -27.59 -35.34
N ASP A 384 -25.77 -27.87 -34.69
CA ASP A 384 -26.97 -28.43 -35.33
C ASP A 384 -27.93 -29.08 -34.32
N ALA A 385 -29.21 -28.92 -34.68
CA ALA A 385 -30.39 -29.69 -34.28
C ALA A 385 -31.06 -29.42 -32.92
N GLY A 386 -32.31 -28.96 -33.00
CA GLY A 386 -33.40 -29.67 -32.34
C GLY A 386 -34.24 -28.89 -31.34
N LEU A 387 -35.27 -28.24 -31.86
CA LEU A 387 -36.49 -27.81 -31.18
C LEU A 387 -36.94 -28.71 -30.00
N SER A 388 -37.31 -28.10 -28.87
CA SER A 388 -38.67 -28.28 -28.33
C SER A 388 -39.05 -27.12 -27.40
N VAL A 389 -40.27 -26.64 -27.64
CA VAL A 389 -40.95 -25.49 -27.06
C VAL A 389 -41.84 -25.98 -25.92
N PHE A 390 -41.94 -25.22 -24.83
CA PHE A 390 -43.21 -25.08 -24.10
C PHE A 390 -43.40 -23.60 -23.70
N CYS A 391 -44.36 -22.98 -24.41
CA CYS A 391 -44.94 -21.65 -24.16
C CYS A 391 -46.03 -21.73 -23.07
N LEU A 392 -46.43 -20.55 -22.54
CA LEU A 392 -47.81 -20.03 -22.40
C LEU A 392 -47.71 -18.60 -21.78
N HIS A 393 -47.76 -17.51 -22.57
CA HIS A 393 -48.90 -16.64 -22.98
C HIS A 393 -49.26 -15.50 -21.96
N TRP A 394 -48.94 -14.19 -22.16
CA TRP A 394 -49.57 -13.07 -22.96
C TRP A 394 -50.60 -12.23 -22.13
N PRO A 395 -51.03 -10.94 -22.36
CA PRO A 395 -50.67 -9.82 -23.29
C PRO A 395 -50.25 -8.46 -22.66
N GLY A 396 -49.79 -7.51 -23.52
CA GLY A 396 -50.22 -6.09 -23.42
C GLY A 396 -49.29 -5.01 -24.02
N HIS A 397 -49.54 -4.60 -25.27
CA HIS A 397 -48.97 -3.43 -25.96
C HIS A 397 -49.77 -2.14 -25.65
N PHE A 398 -49.15 -0.95 -25.67
CA PHE A 398 -49.55 0.24 -26.44
C PHE A 398 -48.56 1.42 -26.27
N ASP A 399 -48.14 2.01 -27.39
CA ASP A 399 -47.33 3.23 -27.52
C ASP A 399 -48.20 4.50 -27.45
N ILE A 400 -47.79 5.52 -26.67
CA ILE A 400 -48.03 6.97 -26.93
C ILE A 400 -46.93 7.81 -26.20
N LEU A 401 -46.17 8.65 -26.93
CA LEU A 401 -45.42 9.84 -26.45
C LEU A 401 -46.33 11.10 -26.57
N PRO A 402 -46.10 12.27 -25.91
CA PRO A 402 -45.08 12.66 -24.92
C PRO A 402 -45.62 13.51 -23.71
N SER A 403 -44.70 13.92 -22.82
CA SER A 403 -44.70 15.13 -21.95
C SER A 403 -44.73 14.92 -20.42
N LEU A 404 -43.71 15.55 -19.77
CA LEU A 404 -43.58 16.07 -18.39
C LEU A 404 -44.02 15.26 -17.15
N ALA A 405 -43.18 15.38 -16.10
CA ALA A 405 -43.27 14.84 -14.74
C ALA A 405 -42.84 13.36 -14.61
N GLY A 406 -42.00 12.93 -13.66
CA GLY A 406 -41.39 13.57 -12.51
C GLY A 406 -41.01 12.46 -11.49
N LEU A 407 -39.72 12.40 -11.13
CA LEU A 407 -39.15 11.90 -9.86
C LEU A 407 -39.71 10.63 -9.16
N ILE A 408 -38.90 9.54 -9.21
CA ILE A 408 -38.69 8.45 -8.18
C ILE A 408 -39.88 7.47 -7.95
N PRO A 409 -39.75 6.18 -7.49
CA PRO A 409 -38.61 5.28 -7.20
C PRO A 409 -38.67 3.88 -7.89
N ASP A 410 -37.62 3.05 -7.77
CA ASP A 410 -37.68 1.65 -7.29
C ASP A 410 -36.52 0.79 -7.82
N LEU A 411 -35.72 0.24 -6.90
CA LEU A 411 -34.95 -0.97 -7.19
C LEU A 411 -34.90 -1.85 -5.95
N ALA A 412 -35.77 -2.86 -6.01
CA ALA A 412 -35.91 -3.94 -5.05
C ALA A 412 -34.67 -4.84 -5.02
N PHE A 413 -34.37 -5.27 -3.79
CA PHE A 413 -33.36 -6.25 -3.41
C PHE A 413 -33.76 -7.68 -3.79
N THR A 414 -32.83 -8.43 -4.39
CA THR A 414 -32.59 -9.87 -4.11
C THR A 414 -31.08 -10.09 -4.28
N GLY A 415 -30.26 -10.72 -3.45
CA GLY A 415 -30.39 -11.39 -2.17
C GLY A 415 -29.22 -12.39 -2.06
N LEU A 416 -28.10 -12.03 -1.41
CA LEU A 416 -27.18 -12.92 -0.64
C LEU A 416 -26.01 -12.09 -0.08
N TYR A 417 -25.77 -12.21 1.24
CA TYR A 417 -24.86 -11.50 2.15
C TYR A 417 -25.43 -10.24 2.86
N LYS A 418 -25.83 -10.43 4.13
CA LYS A 418 -26.21 -9.40 5.10
C LYS A 418 -25.00 -8.53 5.48
N LEU A 419 -25.01 -7.25 5.10
CA LEU A 419 -24.21 -6.20 5.73
C LEU A 419 -25.00 -5.64 6.92
N LYS A 420 -24.48 -5.79 8.14
CA LYS A 420 -24.93 -5.04 9.32
C LYS A 420 -24.31 -3.64 9.25
N TYR A 421 -25.06 -2.67 8.76
CA TYR A 421 -24.75 -1.25 9.01
C TYR A 421 -25.44 -0.84 10.32
N ARG A 422 -24.66 -0.29 11.27
CA ARG A 422 -25.20 0.45 12.42
C ARG A 422 -25.52 1.85 11.92
N VAL A 423 -26.77 2.10 11.56
CA VAL A 423 -27.29 3.45 11.33
C VAL A 423 -27.42 4.11 12.70
N PHE A 424 -26.70 5.21 12.92
CA PHE A 424 -26.81 6.00 14.14
C PHE A 424 -28.13 6.78 14.08
N LYS A 425 -29.08 6.45 14.96
CA LYS A 425 -30.24 7.31 15.24
C LYS A 425 -29.88 8.23 16.41
N PRO A 426 -29.86 9.57 16.24
CA PRO A 426 -29.79 10.47 17.38
C PRO A 426 -31.04 10.30 18.25
N LEU A 427 -30.86 10.29 19.58
CA LEU A 427 -31.90 9.95 20.54
C LEU A 427 -32.87 11.10 20.86
N SER A 428 -32.51 12.35 20.55
CA SER A 428 -33.41 13.51 20.52
C SER A 428 -32.67 14.73 19.95
N PHE A 429 -33.40 15.66 19.33
CA PHE A 429 -32.89 16.92 18.78
C PHE A 429 -33.62 18.08 19.47
N GLU A 430 -32.89 19.01 20.08
CA GLU A 430 -33.46 20.20 20.71
C GLU A 430 -32.85 21.46 20.08
N THR A 431 -33.68 22.32 19.51
CA THR A 431 -33.27 23.64 18.99
C THR A 431 -33.22 24.64 20.15
N MET A 432 -32.04 25.18 20.44
CA MET A 432 -31.84 26.10 21.58
C MET A 432 -31.67 27.54 21.11
N GLY A 433 -32.71 28.12 20.50
CA GLY A 433 -32.81 29.56 20.24
C GLY A 433 -31.67 30.22 19.44
N TYR A 434 -31.66 31.56 19.43
CA TYR A 434 -30.63 32.37 18.77
C TYR A 434 -29.73 33.03 19.83
N GLY A 435 -28.41 32.87 19.67
CA GLY A 435 -27.42 33.58 20.48
C GLY A 435 -27.10 34.98 19.94
N PRO A 436 -26.38 35.83 20.70
CA PRO A 436 -25.99 37.16 20.26
C PRO A 436 -25.10 37.07 19.00
N GLY A 437 -25.49 37.76 17.92
CA GLY A 437 -24.78 37.72 16.63
C GLY A 437 -25.44 36.87 15.54
N GLY A 438 -26.68 36.40 15.73
CA GLY A 438 -27.47 35.75 14.68
C GLY A 438 -27.08 34.30 14.36
N CYS A 439 -26.20 33.69 15.16
CA CYS A 439 -25.82 32.28 15.03
C CYS A 439 -26.92 31.37 15.60
N ARG A 440 -27.23 30.27 14.89
CA ARG A 440 -28.14 29.22 15.39
C ARG A 440 -27.35 28.21 16.21
N GLU A 441 -27.84 27.94 17.42
CA GLU A 441 -27.25 26.93 18.32
C GLU A 441 -28.10 25.66 18.34
N TYR A 442 -27.44 24.51 18.27
CA TYR A 442 -28.08 23.20 18.28
C TYR A 442 -27.46 22.28 19.33
N GLY A 443 -28.30 21.58 20.07
CA GLY A 443 -27.90 20.60 21.08
C GLY A 443 -28.38 19.19 20.74
N PHE A 444 -27.51 18.20 20.87
CA PHE A 444 -27.89 16.79 20.79
C PHE A 444 -27.09 15.92 21.76
N ARG A 445 -27.65 14.78 22.17
CA ARG A 445 -26.96 13.81 23.04
C ARG A 445 -26.38 12.64 22.25
N VAL A 446 -25.12 12.33 22.54
CA VAL A 446 -24.43 11.14 22.02
C VAL A 446 -23.87 10.35 23.19
N TYR A 447 -24.31 9.11 23.36
CA TYR A 447 -23.88 8.21 24.45
C TYR A 447 -23.94 8.81 25.87
N GLY A 448 -24.93 9.67 26.14
CA GLY A 448 -25.12 10.30 27.44
C GLY A 448 -24.40 11.65 27.62
N PHE A 449 -23.56 12.05 26.67
CA PHE A 449 -22.89 13.36 26.67
C PHE A 449 -23.69 14.37 25.87
N LYS A 450 -23.79 15.63 26.35
CA LYS A 450 -24.38 16.73 25.58
C LYS A 450 -23.31 17.36 24.68
N VAL A 451 -23.67 17.51 23.41
CA VAL A 451 -22.83 18.11 22.38
C VAL A 451 -23.54 19.35 21.86
N TYR A 452 -22.80 20.46 21.77
CA TYR A 452 -23.29 21.75 21.33
C TYR A 452 -22.56 22.17 20.05
N GLY A 453 -23.31 22.75 19.11
CA GLY A 453 -22.76 23.29 17.87
C GLY A 453 -23.35 24.63 17.51
N PHE A 454 -22.53 25.46 16.86
CA PHE A 454 -22.96 26.72 16.27
C PHE A 454 -22.69 26.73 14.76
N MET A 455 -23.53 27.44 14.01
CA MET A 455 -23.34 27.68 12.58
C MET A 455 -23.43 29.18 12.31
N GLY A 456 -22.32 29.78 11.88
CA GLY A 456 -22.26 31.20 11.48
C GLY A 456 -22.72 31.36 10.04
N LEU A 457 -23.53 32.39 9.76
CA LEU A 457 -24.14 32.60 8.44
C LEU A 457 -23.16 33.09 7.35
N GLU A 458 -21.93 33.48 7.70
CA GLU A 458 -20.95 34.04 6.75
C GLU A 458 -19.62 33.27 6.64
N CYS A 459 -19.45 32.16 7.38
CA CYS A 459 -18.29 31.27 7.26
C CYS A 459 -18.77 29.83 7.37
N MET A 460 -18.38 28.94 6.45
CA MET A 460 -18.72 27.50 6.46
C MET A 460 -18.00 26.71 7.58
N ASP A 461 -17.92 27.29 8.76
CA ASP A 461 -17.21 26.74 9.91
C ASP A 461 -18.24 26.18 10.92
N LEU A 462 -18.26 24.84 11.02
CA LEU A 462 -19.04 24.11 12.02
C LEU A 462 -18.13 23.78 13.21
N GLY A 463 -18.33 24.47 14.33
CA GLY A 463 -17.67 24.17 15.59
C GLY A 463 -18.55 23.26 16.45
N LEU A 464 -18.00 22.13 16.91
CA LEU A 464 -18.64 21.27 17.92
C LEU A 464 -17.78 21.23 19.18
N TRP A 465 -18.42 21.34 20.34
CA TRP A 465 -17.79 21.06 21.62
C TRP A 465 -18.67 20.18 22.52
N VAL A 466 -18.03 19.47 23.44
CA VAL A 466 -18.70 18.56 24.39
C VAL A 466 -18.72 19.20 25.78
N GLU A 467 -19.87 19.17 26.45
CA GLU A 467 -20.03 19.71 27.80
C GLU A 467 -18.99 19.10 28.76
N GLY A 468 -18.14 19.94 29.38
CA GLY A 468 -17.06 19.51 30.28
C GLY A 468 -15.66 19.36 29.65
N SER A 469 -15.51 19.62 28.35
CA SER A 469 -14.21 19.67 27.63
C SER A 469 -13.84 21.11 27.25
N ARG A 470 -12.55 21.47 27.33
CA ARG A 470 -12.02 22.77 26.83
C ARG A 470 -11.48 22.71 25.39
N ASP A 471 -11.56 21.56 24.72
CA ASP A 471 -10.98 21.37 23.38
C ASP A 471 -12.05 21.47 22.27
N LEU A 472 -11.82 22.36 21.30
CA LEU A 472 -12.63 22.52 20.08
C LEU A 472 -12.20 21.47 19.03
N ILE A 473 -13.14 20.67 18.53
CA ILE A 473 -12.86 19.66 17.50
C ILE A 473 -13.32 20.19 16.13
N TRP A 474 -12.37 20.46 15.22
CA TRP A 474 -12.65 20.79 13.82
C TRP A 474 -12.76 19.51 12.98
N LEU A 475 -13.94 19.23 12.43
CA LEU A 475 -14.20 18.08 11.54
C LEU A 475 -14.64 18.56 10.15
N VAL A 476 -13.69 18.70 9.23
CA VAL A 476 -13.94 19.12 7.82
C VAL A 476 -14.45 17.97 6.92
N TYR A 477 -15.14 16.96 7.45
CA TYR A 477 -15.55 15.80 6.63
C TYR A 477 -16.93 15.25 6.98
N CYS A 478 -17.98 16.08 6.89
CA CYS A 478 -19.37 15.60 6.90
C CYS A 478 -20.36 16.36 5.98
N LEU A 479 -19.95 17.38 5.22
CA LEU A 479 -20.91 18.25 4.51
C LEU A 479 -21.25 17.89 3.05
N TRP A 480 -20.69 16.82 2.48
CA TRP A 480 -21.03 16.44 1.09
C TRP A 480 -22.22 15.48 0.95
N LEU A 481 -22.79 15.00 2.07
CA LEU A 481 -23.93 14.06 2.08
C LEU A 481 -25.26 14.70 2.49
N TRP A 482 -25.30 16.01 2.71
CA TRP A 482 -26.53 16.71 3.14
C TRP A 482 -27.02 17.81 2.17
N PHE A 483 -26.20 18.24 1.20
CA PHE A 483 -26.60 19.28 0.23
C PHE A 483 -27.29 18.77 -1.05
N TYR A 484 -27.70 17.50 -1.14
CA TYR A 484 -28.44 16.98 -2.30
C TYR A 484 -29.96 16.87 -2.07
N VAL A 485 -30.50 17.36 -0.96
CA VAL A 485 -31.95 17.45 -0.74
C VAL A 485 -32.25 18.77 -0.05
N ASP A 486 -32.31 19.86 -0.82
CA ASP A 486 -33.49 20.73 -0.91
C ASP A 486 -33.16 21.93 -1.83
N LYS A 487 -33.55 21.82 -3.11
CA LYS A 487 -33.69 22.97 -4.00
C LYS A 487 -35.10 22.88 -4.57
N ASN A 488 -36.08 23.30 -3.77
CA ASN A 488 -37.35 23.87 -4.19
C ASN A 488 -37.96 24.69 -3.05
N LEU A 489 -37.51 25.94 -2.97
CA LEU A 489 -38.38 27.10 -2.74
C LEU A 489 -38.14 28.06 -3.91
#